data_AF-A0A6J7C6P7-F1
#
_entry.id   AF-A0A6J7C6P7-F1
#
_cell.length_a   1.000
_cell.length_b   1.000
_cell.length_c   1.000
_cell.angle_alpha   90.00
_cell.angle_beta   90.00
_cell.angle_gamma   90.00
#
_symmetry.space_group_name_H-M   'P 1'
#
loop_
_entity.id
_entity.type
_entity.pdbx_description
1 polymer ?
#
loop_
_entity_poly.entity_id
_entity_poly.type
_entity_poly.pdbx_seq_one_letter_code
_entity_poly.pdbx_strand_id
1 'polypeptide(L)'
;MHDIAAFYNQHNEKPTTKRRHPHVELALEGDTLTTDLLLGSHPDTDRLFDHATTETVLCDCLIHQIMRGTDSLPIGYGRARYSVPRHLFRLTAQRDGGCRFPGCDRPVSYCDAHHLFHWRKGGPTNHDNLGMLCNRHHHIVHRERVQVKLLPNADMHFTWPDGRHRETRPRGKPPRPRPPV
;
A
#
# COMPACT_ATOMS: atom_id res chain seq x y z
N MET A 1 -18.63 -23.39 -3.77
CA MET A 1 -18.52 -21.92 -3.61
C MET A 1 -17.14 -21.61 -3.03
N HIS A 2 -16.16 -21.27 -3.88
CA HIS A 2 -14.76 -21.16 -3.46
C HIS A 2 -14.56 -20.03 -2.45
N ASP A 3 -13.96 -20.39 -1.32
CA ASP A 3 -13.49 -19.45 -0.32
C ASP A 3 -12.17 -18.88 -0.85
N ILE A 4 -12.22 -17.66 -1.36
CA ILE A 4 -11.07 -17.01 -2.01
C ILE A 4 -9.96 -16.72 -0.99
N ALA A 5 -10.29 -16.48 0.28
CA ALA A 5 -9.30 -16.32 1.34
C ALA A 5 -8.65 -17.67 1.68
N ALA A 6 -9.43 -18.75 1.76
CA ALA A 6 -8.88 -20.09 1.93
C ALA A 6 -8.11 -20.56 0.69
N PHE A 7 -8.56 -20.29 -0.53
CA PHE A 7 -7.85 -20.57 -1.77
C PHE A 7 -6.54 -19.79 -1.80
N TYR A 8 -6.57 -18.49 -1.52
CA TYR A 8 -5.36 -17.67 -1.47
C TYR A 8 -4.42 -18.14 -0.36
N ASN A 9 -4.91 -18.45 0.84
CA ASN A 9 -4.08 -18.99 1.91
C ASN A 9 -3.50 -20.37 1.57
N GLN A 10 -4.30 -21.29 1.04
CA GLN A 10 -3.89 -22.65 0.62
C GLN A 10 -2.94 -22.65 -0.59
N HIS A 11 -3.01 -21.64 -1.46
CA HIS A 11 -2.20 -21.56 -2.69
C HIS A 11 -1.07 -20.52 -2.59
N ASN A 12 -1.00 -19.74 -1.50
CA ASN A 12 0.05 -18.76 -1.19
C ASN A 12 0.64 -18.95 0.22
N GLU A 13 0.51 -20.16 0.79
CA GLU A 13 1.14 -20.58 2.05
C GLU A 13 2.65 -20.79 1.90
N LYS A 14 3.12 -20.99 0.67
CA LYS A 14 4.55 -21.07 0.39
C LYS A 14 5.17 -19.67 0.51
N PRO A 15 6.36 -19.52 1.12
CA PRO A 15 7.12 -18.26 1.16
C PRO A 15 7.38 -17.63 -0.24
N THR A 16 7.09 -18.37 -1.31
CA THR A 16 7.53 -18.15 -2.69
C THR A 16 6.50 -17.50 -3.60
N THR A 17 5.23 -17.32 -3.20
CA THR A 17 4.32 -16.43 -3.93
C THR A 17 4.76 -14.99 -3.65
N LYS A 18 5.65 -14.51 -4.52
CA LYS A 18 6.35 -13.23 -4.41
C LYS A 18 5.35 -12.09 -4.56
N ARG A 19 4.86 -11.59 -3.43
CA ARG A 19 4.53 -10.16 -3.33
C ARG A 19 5.86 -9.44 -3.56
N ARG A 20 6.01 -8.83 -4.74
CA ARG A 20 7.20 -8.04 -5.06
C ARG A 20 7.02 -6.70 -4.39
N HIS A 21 7.44 -6.62 -3.13
CA HIS A 21 7.57 -5.31 -2.50
C HIS A 21 8.66 -4.56 -3.27
N PRO A 22 8.35 -3.38 -3.83
CA PRO A 22 9.41 -2.49 -4.25
C PRO A 22 10.36 -2.27 -3.05
N HIS A 23 11.64 -2.49 -3.30
CA HIS A 23 12.69 -2.04 -2.41
C HIS A 23 12.98 -0.60 -2.81
N VAL A 24 12.80 0.33 -1.86
CA VAL A 24 13.18 1.72 -2.07
C VAL A 24 14.26 2.05 -1.08
N GLU A 25 15.39 2.44 -1.63
CA GLU A 25 16.42 3.12 -0.88
C GLU A 25 16.05 4.60 -0.82
N LEU A 26 15.70 5.07 0.37
CA LEU A 26 15.50 6.49 0.63
C LEU A 26 16.67 6.97 1.48
N ALA A 27 17.57 7.73 0.87
CA ALA A 27 18.55 8.52 1.60
C ALA A 27 17.89 9.82 2.04
N LEU A 28 17.60 9.96 3.32
CA LEU A 28 16.99 11.15 3.92
C LEU A 28 17.90 11.67 5.03
N GLU A 29 18.00 12.99 5.17
CA GLU A 29 18.53 13.58 6.39
C GLU A 29 17.45 13.42 7.50
N GLY A 30 17.86 13.40 8.77
CA GLY A 30 16.99 12.92 9.87
C GLY A 30 15.67 13.68 10.06
N ASP A 31 15.55 14.87 9.48
CA ASP A 31 14.42 15.79 9.56
C ASP A 31 13.53 15.83 8.31
N THR A 32 13.92 15.17 7.20
CA THR A 32 13.37 15.47 5.85
C THR A 32 12.20 14.58 5.42
N LEU A 33 11.78 13.59 6.23
CA LEU A 33 10.61 12.72 5.95
C LEU A 33 9.27 13.47 5.83
N THR A 34 9.24 14.74 6.23
CA THR A 34 8.07 15.61 6.26
C THR A 34 8.04 16.66 5.15
N THR A 35 9.07 16.72 4.29
CA THR A 35 9.15 17.72 3.21
C THR A 35 8.30 17.33 1.98
N ASP A 36 7.76 18.34 1.29
CA ASP A 36 6.81 18.19 0.18
C ASP A 36 7.43 17.74 -1.16
N LEU A 37 8.76 17.61 -1.26
CA LEU A 37 9.44 17.24 -2.50
C LEU A 37 10.17 15.90 -2.35
N LEU A 38 9.54 14.83 -2.82
CA LEU A 38 10.10 13.49 -2.79
C LEU A 38 10.71 13.14 -4.14
N LEU A 39 12.03 12.98 -4.15
CA LEU A 39 12.78 12.40 -5.25
C LEU A 39 13.13 10.97 -4.87
N GLY A 40 12.42 10.00 -5.45
CA GLY A 40 12.87 8.61 -5.47
C GLY A 40 13.67 8.36 -6.74
N SER A 41 14.69 7.50 -6.69
CA SER A 41 15.41 7.04 -7.88
C SER A 41 15.35 5.53 -8.00
N HIS A 42 15.46 5.03 -9.24
CA HIS A 42 15.61 3.61 -9.49
C HIS A 42 17.05 3.17 -9.16
N PRO A 43 17.26 2.13 -8.34
CA PRO A 43 18.59 1.79 -7.82
C PRO A 43 19.61 1.44 -8.91
N ASP A 44 19.17 0.81 -10.01
CA ASP A 44 20.09 0.39 -11.08
C ASP A 44 20.33 1.46 -12.16
N THR A 45 19.50 2.49 -12.24
CA THR A 45 19.51 3.42 -13.40
C THR A 45 19.59 4.89 -13.01
N ASP A 46 19.54 5.19 -11.70
CA ASP A 46 19.42 6.53 -11.12
C ASP A 46 18.27 7.38 -11.68
N ARG A 47 17.36 6.77 -12.46
CA ARG A 47 16.23 7.47 -13.04
C ARG A 47 15.29 7.90 -11.94
N LEU A 48 14.97 9.19 -11.92
CA LEU A 48 13.99 9.74 -10.99
C LEU A 48 12.59 9.14 -11.25
N PHE A 49 11.90 8.83 -10.17
CA PHE A 49 10.48 8.50 -10.17
C PHE A 49 9.66 9.79 -10.14
N ASP A 50 8.52 9.78 -10.84
CA ASP A 50 7.55 10.86 -10.67
C ASP A 50 6.91 10.78 -9.26
N HIS A 51 6.31 11.88 -8.82
CA HIS A 51 5.69 11.97 -7.50
C HIS A 51 4.65 10.84 -7.25
N ALA A 52 3.83 10.54 -8.26
CA ALA A 52 2.78 9.53 -8.14
C ALA A 52 3.36 8.11 -7.95
N THR A 53 4.45 7.79 -8.64
CA THR A 53 5.17 6.53 -8.49
C THR A 53 5.79 6.45 -7.09
N THR A 54 6.46 7.51 -6.64
CA THR A 54 7.07 7.58 -5.31
C THR A 54 6.04 7.37 -4.20
N GLU A 55 4.89 8.05 -4.26
CA GLU A 55 3.78 7.87 -3.31
C GLU A 55 3.17 6.47 -3.37
N THR A 56 2.96 5.92 -4.57
CA THR A 56 2.43 4.56 -4.77
C THR A 56 3.32 3.53 -4.09
N VAL A 57 4.63 3.65 -4.31
CA VAL A 57 5.60 2.72 -3.76
C VAL A 57 5.66 2.82 -2.24
N LEU A 58 5.54 4.03 -1.68
CA LEU A 58 5.61 4.23 -0.23
C LEU A 58 4.42 3.67 0.55
N CYS A 59 3.29 3.42 -0.11
CA CYS A 59 2.20 2.66 0.49
C CYS A 59 2.61 1.22 0.84
N ASP A 60 3.53 0.61 0.08
CA ASP A 60 3.76 -0.84 0.20
C ASP A 60 5.20 -1.30 -0.11
N CYS A 61 6.18 -0.73 0.58
CA CYS A 61 7.61 -1.00 0.36
C CYS A 61 8.35 -1.49 1.61
N LEU A 62 9.57 -1.99 1.37
CA LEU A 62 10.60 -2.13 2.39
C LEU A 62 11.38 -0.82 2.49
N ILE A 63 11.42 -0.24 3.68
CA ILE A 63 12.17 0.98 3.97
C ILE A 63 13.42 0.60 4.75
N HIS A 64 14.57 1.03 4.27
CA HIS A 64 15.85 0.92 4.97
C HIS A 64 16.35 2.30 5.34
N GLN A 65 16.82 2.43 6.58
CA GLN A 65 17.47 3.65 7.06
C GLN A 65 18.97 3.50 6.86
N ILE A 66 19.61 4.46 6.20
CA ILE A 66 21.07 4.51 6.06
C ILE A 66 21.61 5.61 6.97
N MET A 67 22.51 5.23 7.88
CA MET A 67 23.23 6.16 8.74
C MET A 67 24.51 6.59 8.02
N ARG A 68 24.75 7.90 7.91
CA ARG A 68 25.96 8.46 7.29
C ARG A 68 26.86 9.10 8.34
N GLY A 69 28.18 8.95 8.14
CA GLY A 69 29.21 9.62 8.94
C GLY A 69 29.33 11.09 8.58
N THR A 70 30.20 11.81 9.29
CA THR A 70 30.46 13.25 9.05
C THR A 70 31.09 13.54 7.69
N ASP A 71 31.63 12.51 7.03
CA ASP A 71 32.17 12.51 5.67
C ASP A 71 31.14 12.09 4.59
N SER A 72 29.86 11.95 4.97
CA SER A 72 28.76 11.47 4.13
C SER A 72 28.86 10.01 3.68
N LEU A 73 29.87 9.25 4.15
CA LEU A 73 29.98 7.83 3.86
C LEU A 73 28.94 7.03 4.67
N PRO A 74 28.31 5.98 4.09
CA PRO A 74 27.44 5.09 4.83
C PRO A 74 28.22 4.38 5.95
N ILE A 75 27.83 4.60 7.21
CA ILE A 75 28.43 3.96 8.41
C ILE A 75 27.50 2.94 9.05
N GLY A 76 26.24 2.85 8.60
CA GLY A 76 25.28 1.89 9.14
C GLY A 76 24.07 1.69 8.24
N TYR A 77 23.54 0.47 8.27
CA TYR A 77 22.33 0.08 7.57
C TYR A 77 21.31 -0.46 8.58
N GLY A 78 20.20 0.26 8.73
CA GLY A 78 19.11 -0.09 9.63
C GLY A 78 18.33 -1.31 9.15
N ARG A 79 17.64 -1.96 10.10
CA ARG A 79 16.73 -3.07 9.77
C ARG A 79 15.62 -2.59 8.83
N ALA A 80 15.32 -3.40 7.83
CA ALA A 80 14.19 -3.17 6.94
C ALA A 80 12.91 -3.04 7.77
N ARG A 81 12.17 -1.95 7.58
CA ARG A 81 10.80 -1.82 8.08
C ARG A 81 9.84 -2.02 6.92
N TYR A 82 8.87 -2.90 7.11
CA TYR A 82 7.81 -3.12 6.14
C TYR A 82 6.65 -2.15 6.39
N SER A 83 6.13 -1.47 5.36
CA SER A 83 5.07 -0.48 5.56
C SER A 83 3.67 -1.09 5.81
N VAL A 84 3.36 -2.32 5.32
CA VAL A 84 2.08 -3.06 5.52
C VAL A 84 2.24 -4.57 5.81
N PRO A 85 2.36 -5.01 7.08
CA PRO A 85 2.60 -6.41 7.43
C PRO A 85 1.71 -7.41 6.67
N ARG A 86 2.26 -8.59 6.32
CA ARG A 86 1.54 -9.60 5.50
C ARG A 86 0.16 -9.99 6.06
N HIS A 87 0.01 -10.03 7.38
CA HIS A 87 -1.27 -10.36 8.01
C HIS A 87 -2.32 -9.25 7.79
N LEU A 88 -1.93 -7.98 7.85
CA LEU A 88 -2.81 -6.84 7.55
C LEU A 88 -3.19 -6.82 6.07
N PHE A 89 -2.23 -7.06 5.16
CA PHE A 89 -2.55 -7.19 3.73
C PHE A 89 -3.60 -8.28 3.49
N ARG A 90 -3.45 -9.46 4.10
CA ARG A 90 -4.42 -10.57 3.97
C ARG A 90 -5.80 -10.17 4.49
N LEU A 91 -5.86 -9.51 5.65
CA LEU A 91 -7.11 -9.05 6.23
C LEU A 91 -7.82 -8.03 5.32
N THR A 92 -7.07 -7.05 4.80
CA THR A 92 -7.58 -6.05 3.85
C THR A 92 -8.01 -6.69 2.53
N ALA A 93 -7.22 -7.62 1.99
CA ALA A 93 -7.56 -8.38 0.79
C ALA A 93 -8.82 -9.23 0.95
N GLN A 94 -9.00 -9.85 2.13
CA GLN A 94 -10.19 -10.62 2.45
C GLN A 94 -11.45 -9.75 2.52
N ARG A 95 -11.35 -8.54 3.07
CA ARG A 95 -12.46 -7.58 3.06
C ARG A 95 -12.75 -7.11 1.64
N ASP A 96 -11.73 -6.69 0.91
CA ASP A 96 -11.89 -5.93 -0.33
C ASP A 96 -12.20 -6.83 -1.54
N GLY A 97 -11.65 -8.04 -1.60
CA GLY A 97 -11.89 -9.01 -2.66
C GLY A 97 -11.26 -8.66 -4.02
N GLY A 98 -10.39 -7.65 -4.08
CA GLY A 98 -9.75 -7.17 -5.31
C GLY A 98 -9.66 -5.65 -5.33
N CYS A 99 -9.41 -5.07 -6.50
CA CYS A 99 -9.30 -3.61 -6.63
C CYS A 99 -10.64 -2.94 -6.30
N ARG A 100 -10.60 -1.97 -5.38
CA ARG A 100 -11.77 -1.21 -4.92
C ARG A 100 -12.06 0.04 -5.74
N PHE A 101 -11.25 0.36 -6.75
CA PHE A 101 -11.52 1.50 -7.61
C PHE A 101 -12.84 1.31 -8.38
N PRO A 102 -13.69 2.34 -8.53
CA PRO A 102 -14.99 2.22 -9.18
C PRO A 102 -14.91 1.60 -10.58
N GLY A 103 -15.72 0.57 -10.82
CA GLY A 103 -15.76 -0.15 -12.11
C GLY A 103 -14.60 -1.13 -12.35
N CYS A 104 -13.69 -1.33 -11.39
CA CYS A 104 -12.59 -2.29 -11.53
C CYS A 104 -12.91 -3.64 -10.87
N ASP A 105 -12.62 -4.72 -11.58
CA ASP A 105 -12.84 -6.11 -11.19
C ASP A 105 -11.54 -6.90 -10.95
N ARG A 106 -10.37 -6.25 -11.10
CA ARG A 106 -9.07 -6.93 -10.96
C ARG A 106 -8.96 -7.68 -9.63
N PRO A 107 -8.48 -8.93 -9.65
CA PRO A 107 -8.39 -9.74 -8.45
C PRO A 107 -7.24 -9.28 -7.56
N VAL A 108 -7.24 -9.75 -6.30
CA VAL A 108 -6.24 -9.42 -5.27
C VAL A 108 -4.80 -9.60 -5.75
N SER A 109 -4.52 -10.58 -6.61
CA SER A 109 -3.18 -10.85 -7.15
C SER A 109 -2.58 -9.70 -7.98
N TYR A 110 -3.39 -8.74 -8.41
CA TYR A 110 -2.96 -7.53 -9.13
C TYR A 110 -2.93 -6.28 -8.25
N CYS A 111 -3.23 -6.44 -6.94
CA CYS A 111 -3.46 -5.34 -6.02
C CYS A 111 -2.37 -5.20 -4.98
N ASP A 112 -2.08 -3.95 -4.66
CA ASP A 112 -1.27 -3.52 -3.54
C ASP A 112 -2.18 -2.93 -2.45
N ALA A 113 -1.66 -2.85 -1.22
CA ALA A 113 -2.34 -2.13 -0.17
C ALA A 113 -2.05 -0.62 -0.30
N HIS A 114 -3.09 0.18 -0.21
CA HIS A 114 -3.05 1.64 -0.29
C HIS A 114 -3.43 2.24 1.06
N HIS A 115 -2.61 3.15 1.59
CA HIS A 115 -2.94 3.94 2.78
C HIS A 115 -3.91 5.05 2.41
N LEU A 116 -5.12 5.01 2.99
CA LEU A 116 -6.21 5.98 2.74
C LEU A 116 -5.87 7.37 3.29
N PHE A 117 -5.37 7.40 4.53
CA PHE A 117 -4.55 8.48 5.04
C PHE A 117 -3.09 8.09 4.88
N HIS A 118 -2.38 8.81 4.01
CA HIS A 118 -1.02 8.45 3.59
C HIS A 118 -0.06 8.26 4.76
N TRP A 119 0.70 7.15 4.74
CA TRP A 119 1.66 6.79 5.78
C TRP A 119 2.65 7.93 6.11
N ARG A 120 3.21 8.58 5.08
CA ARG A 120 4.12 9.74 5.23
C ARG A 120 3.54 10.88 6.06
N LYS A 121 2.22 11.10 5.95
CA LYS A 121 1.51 12.15 6.68
C LYS A 121 1.13 11.72 8.11
N GLY A 122 1.69 10.61 8.60
CA GLY A 122 1.35 10.03 9.90
C GLY A 122 0.22 8.99 9.83
N GLY A 123 -0.12 8.52 8.63
CA GLY A 123 -1.13 7.49 8.41
C GLY A 123 -0.81 6.18 9.14
N PRO A 124 -1.72 5.66 10.00
CA PRO A 124 -1.46 4.41 10.68
C PRO A 124 -1.50 3.24 9.70
N THR A 125 -0.63 2.25 9.89
CA THR A 125 -0.72 0.97 9.19
C THR A 125 -1.66 0.05 9.96
N ASN A 126 -2.96 0.09 9.64
CA ASN A 126 -3.98 -0.77 10.23
C ASN A 126 -5.07 -1.12 9.20
N HIS A 127 -5.99 -2.02 9.57
CA HIS A 127 -7.01 -2.49 8.63
C HIS A 127 -7.95 -1.39 8.13
N ASP A 128 -8.25 -0.40 8.99
CA ASP A 128 -9.22 0.66 8.70
C ASP A 128 -8.64 1.78 7.83
N ASN A 129 -7.31 1.88 7.76
CA ASN A 129 -6.59 2.85 6.94
C ASN A 129 -6.01 2.23 5.66
N LEU A 130 -6.33 0.98 5.34
CA LEU A 130 -5.82 0.30 4.15
C LEU A 130 -6.95 -0.04 3.18
N GLY A 131 -6.70 0.05 1.88
CA GLY A 131 -7.60 -0.40 0.82
C GLY A 131 -6.84 -1.08 -0.33
N MET A 132 -7.46 -2.03 -1.02
CA MET A 132 -6.84 -2.73 -2.14
C MET A 132 -7.02 -1.97 -3.45
N LEU A 133 -5.90 -1.61 -4.10
CA LEU A 133 -5.90 -0.99 -5.43
C LEU A 133 -4.96 -1.75 -6.35
N CYS A 134 -5.39 -2.01 -7.58
CA CYS A 134 -4.49 -2.54 -8.60
C CYS A 134 -3.44 -1.50 -8.99
N ASN A 135 -2.27 -1.94 -9.46
CA ASN A 135 -1.16 -1.06 -9.82
C ASN A 135 -1.60 0.19 -10.63
N ARG A 136 -2.39 0.02 -11.71
CA ARG A 136 -2.92 1.15 -12.50
C ARG A 136 -3.74 2.13 -11.67
N HIS A 137 -4.72 1.64 -10.91
CA HIS A 137 -5.61 2.51 -10.14
C HIS A 137 -4.93 3.10 -8.90
N HIS A 138 -3.91 2.43 -8.36
CA HIS A 138 -3.08 2.96 -7.30
C HIS A 138 -2.34 4.22 -7.77
N HIS A 139 -1.72 4.16 -8.96
CA HIS A 139 -1.08 5.33 -9.57
C HIS A 139 -2.09 6.43 -9.92
N ILE A 140 -3.29 6.08 -10.41
CA ILE A 140 -4.35 7.06 -10.70
C ILE A 140 -4.76 7.82 -9.44
N VAL A 141 -4.99 7.11 -8.32
CA VAL A 141 -5.38 7.74 -7.06
C VAL A 141 -4.33 8.77 -6.62
N HIS A 142 -3.05 8.42 -6.68
CA HIS A 142 -1.96 9.34 -6.34
C HIS A 142 -1.79 10.49 -7.36
N ARG A 143 -1.82 10.18 -8.66
CA ARG A 143 -1.62 11.16 -9.75
C ARG A 143 -2.74 12.19 -9.81
N GLU A 144 -3.99 11.74 -9.72
CA GLU A 144 -5.16 12.60 -9.77
C GLU A 144 -5.55 13.16 -8.39
N ARG A 145 -4.78 12.84 -7.34
CA ARG A 145 -5.05 13.26 -5.95
C ARG A 145 -6.47 12.90 -5.50
N VAL A 146 -6.93 11.70 -5.89
CA VAL A 146 -8.24 11.18 -5.49
C VAL A 146 -8.21 10.89 -4.00
N GLN A 147 -9.11 11.50 -3.24
CA GLN A 147 -9.27 11.18 -1.83
C GLN A 147 -10.06 9.88 -1.70
N VAL A 148 -9.52 8.94 -0.94
CA VAL A 148 -10.16 7.64 -0.69
C VAL A 148 -10.47 7.51 0.79
N LYS A 149 -11.71 7.18 1.14
CA LYS A 149 -12.14 6.98 2.53
C LYS A 149 -12.85 5.64 2.66
N LEU A 150 -12.53 4.89 3.72
CA LEU A 150 -13.26 3.70 4.12
C LEU A 150 -14.28 4.08 5.20
N LEU A 151 -15.51 3.61 5.04
CA LEU A 151 -16.59 3.82 6.00
C LEU A 151 -16.74 2.62 6.96
N PRO A 152 -17.43 2.77 8.10
CA PRO A 152 -17.64 1.68 9.06
C PRO A 152 -18.35 0.44 8.49
N ASN A 153 -19.16 0.62 7.44
CA ASN A 153 -19.82 -0.47 6.71
C ASN A 153 -18.92 -1.11 5.63
N ALA A 154 -17.64 -0.76 5.60
CA ALA A 154 -16.63 -1.17 4.62
C ALA A 154 -16.85 -0.66 3.17
N ASP A 155 -17.78 0.26 2.95
CA ASP A 155 -17.87 0.98 1.68
C ASP A 155 -16.68 1.92 1.53
N MET A 156 -16.19 2.04 0.29
CA MET A 156 -15.05 2.88 -0.06
C MET A 156 -15.50 4.02 -0.94
N HIS A 157 -15.28 5.24 -0.44
CA HIS A 157 -15.65 6.50 -1.05
C HIS A 157 -14.44 7.10 -1.77
N PHE A 158 -14.64 7.47 -3.04
CA PHE A 158 -13.64 8.11 -3.89
C PHE A 158 -14.13 9.52 -4.25
N THR A 159 -13.33 10.53 -3.94
CA THR A 159 -13.63 11.93 -4.24
C THR A 159 -12.49 12.54 -5.04
N TRP A 160 -12.79 12.99 -6.26
CA TRP A 160 -11.82 13.64 -7.13
C TRP A 160 -11.71 15.14 -6.80
N PRO A 161 -10.62 15.82 -7.18
CA PRO A 161 -10.46 17.26 -6.95
C PRO A 161 -11.54 18.14 -7.59
N ASP A 162 -12.19 17.66 -8.65
CA ASP A 162 -13.31 18.34 -9.34
C ASP A 162 -14.66 18.16 -8.63
N GLY A 163 -14.70 17.46 -7.49
CA GLY A 163 -15.90 17.18 -6.71
C GLY A 163 -16.68 15.94 -7.16
N ARG A 164 -16.26 15.25 -8.23
CA ARG A 164 -16.86 13.97 -8.60
C ARG A 164 -16.73 12.99 -7.45
N HIS A 165 -17.81 12.25 -7.18
CA HIS A 165 -17.87 11.25 -6.12
C HIS A 165 -18.32 9.89 -6.66
N ARG A 166 -17.70 8.81 -6.17
CA ARG A 166 -18.10 7.43 -6.44
C ARG A 166 -17.89 6.57 -5.20
N GLU A 167 -18.69 5.52 -5.08
CA GLU A 167 -18.60 4.54 -4.01
C GLU A 167 -18.39 3.13 -4.57
N THR A 168 -17.81 2.25 -3.75
CA THR A 168 -17.76 0.82 -4.03
C THR A 168 -18.00 0.02 -2.77
N ARG A 169 -18.57 -1.19 -2.91
CA ARG A 169 -18.89 -2.11 -1.80
C ARG A 169 -17.97 -3.33 -1.78
N PRO A 170 -17.50 -3.80 -0.62
CA PRO A 170 -16.50 -4.85 -0.53
C PRO A 170 -16.99 -6.10 -1.26
N ARG A 171 -16.13 -6.71 -2.07
CA ARG A 171 -16.46 -7.96 -2.77
C ARG A 171 -15.92 -9.19 -2.05
N GLY A 172 -15.06 -8.96 -1.06
CA GLY A 172 -14.53 -10.00 -0.22
C GLY A 172 -15.59 -10.53 0.74
N LYS A 173 -15.44 -11.78 1.17
CA LYS A 173 -16.35 -12.35 2.16
C LYS A 173 -15.95 -11.81 3.54
N PRO A 174 -16.91 -11.38 4.38
CA PRO A 174 -16.59 -10.98 5.75
C PRO A 174 -15.81 -12.09 6.46
N PRO A 175 -14.84 -11.78 7.33
CA PRO A 175 -14.20 -12.79 8.15
C PRO A 175 -15.26 -13.55 8.93
N ARG A 176 -15.21 -14.89 8.87
CA ARG A 176 -16.04 -15.70 9.75
C ARG A 176 -15.68 -15.34 11.19
N PRO A 177 -16.64 -15.03 12.07
CA PRO A 177 -16.34 -14.82 13.47
C PRO A 177 -15.60 -16.04 14.00
N ARG A 178 -14.52 -15.78 14.77
CA ARG A 178 -13.79 -16.85 15.44
C ARG A 178 -14.75 -17.49 16.44
N PRO A 179 -14.91 -18.83 16.46
CA PRO A 179 -15.69 -19.46 17.52
C PRO A 179 -15.08 -19.07 18.88
N PRO A 180 -15.91 -18.89 19.92
CA PRO A 180 -15.39 -18.67 21.27
C PRO A 180 -14.45 -19.82 21.64
N VAL A 181 -13.31 -19.46 22.24
CA VAL A 181 -12.29 -20.39 22.75
C VAL A 181 -12.84 -21.15 23.95
#